data_AF-A0A3B0Q9J7-F1
#
_entry.id   AF-A0A3B0Q9J7-F1
#
_cell.length_a   1.000
_cell.length_b   1.000
_cell.length_c   1.000
_cell.angle_alpha   90.00
_cell.angle_beta   90.00
_cell.angle_gamma   90.00
#
_symmetry.space_group_name_H-M   'P 1'
#
loop_
_entity.id
_entity.type
_entity.pdbx_description
1 polymer ?
#
loop_
_entity_poly.entity_id
_entity_poly.type
_entity_poly.pdbx_seq_one_letter_code
_entity_poly.pdbx_strand_id
1 'polypeptide(L)'
;MIKLGSHISFKKPGYLPEAIQESIDNGANTMMIYLGAPQSTQRVPVENYRLQEYLEKYAQHIPQEDIIVHAPYVINPANPDKADYSNNFLIQEIKRMNYVGAKYLVLHPGASTTFETQEALDQLVDSLKFILEQTKDVVICIETMAGKGTEIGINFEQIKFILDW
;
A
#
# COMPACT_ATOMS: atom_id res chain seq x y z
N MET A 1 -2.30 21.08 -10.92
CA MET A 1 -2.64 20.14 -12.03
C MET A 1 -3.45 19.01 -11.42
N ILE A 2 -4.52 18.54 -12.07
CA ILE A 2 -5.31 17.38 -11.58
C ILE A 2 -4.47 16.11 -11.76
N LYS A 3 -4.44 15.25 -10.75
CA LYS A 3 -3.83 13.91 -10.83
C LYS A 3 -4.90 12.87 -11.19
N LEU A 4 -4.72 12.17 -12.29
CA LEU A 4 -5.64 11.15 -12.79
C LEU A 4 -4.86 9.96 -13.34
N GLY A 5 -5.30 8.77 -12.97
CA GLY A 5 -4.70 7.51 -13.38
C GLY A 5 -5.56 6.32 -12.97
N SER A 6 -4.96 5.13 -13.00
CA SER A 6 -5.64 3.89 -12.64
C SER A 6 -4.70 2.94 -11.89
N HIS A 7 -5.23 1.80 -11.47
CA HIS A 7 -4.42 0.73 -10.94
C HIS A 7 -3.81 -0.08 -12.10
N ILE A 8 -2.48 -0.18 -12.16
CA ILE A 8 -1.74 -0.82 -13.25
C ILE A 8 -1.04 -2.10 -12.76
N SER A 9 -0.86 -3.07 -13.65
CA SER A 9 -0.17 -4.32 -13.34
C SER A 9 1.34 -4.12 -13.16
N PHE A 10 1.86 -4.45 -11.98
CA PHE A 10 3.29 -4.56 -11.73
C PHE A 10 3.73 -6.04 -11.77
N LYS A 11 4.27 -6.49 -12.91
CA LYS A 11 4.58 -7.91 -13.12
C LYS A 11 5.79 -8.12 -14.02
N LYS A 12 6.35 -9.33 -13.95
CA LYS A 12 7.38 -9.78 -14.90
C LYS A 12 6.85 -9.78 -16.35
N PRO A 13 7.71 -9.54 -17.35
CA PRO A 13 9.13 -9.19 -17.22
C PRO A 13 9.38 -7.69 -17.02
N GLY A 14 8.35 -6.85 -17.18
CA GLY A 14 8.49 -5.39 -17.28
C GLY A 14 8.62 -4.61 -15.99
N TYR A 15 7.87 -4.97 -14.95
CA TYR A 15 7.78 -4.26 -13.67
C TYR A 15 7.56 -2.74 -13.86
N LEU A 16 8.39 -1.86 -13.30
CA LEU A 16 8.19 -0.41 -13.36
C LEU A 16 8.07 0.11 -14.81
N PRO A 17 9.02 -0.15 -15.74
CA PRO A 17 8.93 0.32 -17.13
C PRO A 17 7.64 -0.03 -17.87
N GLU A 18 7.15 -1.27 -17.79
CA GLU A 18 5.91 -1.63 -18.50
C GLU A 18 4.68 -1.02 -17.82
N ALA A 19 4.65 -1.02 -16.48
CA ALA A 19 3.53 -0.43 -15.75
C ALA A 19 3.42 1.08 -16.01
N ILE A 20 4.55 1.79 -16.01
CA ILE A 20 4.53 3.23 -16.25
C ILE A 20 4.19 3.57 -17.70
N GLN A 21 4.69 2.78 -18.67
CA GLN A 21 4.36 2.95 -20.08
C GLN A 21 2.85 2.78 -20.30
N GLU A 22 2.25 1.73 -19.72
CA GLU A 22 0.79 1.52 -19.79
C GLU A 22 0.02 2.72 -19.20
N SER A 23 0.49 3.28 -18.09
CA SER A 23 -0.12 4.48 -17.49
C SER A 23 -0.06 5.70 -18.42
N ILE A 24 1.11 5.95 -19.03
CA ILE A 24 1.31 7.05 -19.98
C ILE A 24 0.45 6.87 -21.23
N ASP A 25 0.38 5.65 -21.77
CA ASP A 25 -0.43 5.33 -22.95
C ASP A 25 -1.93 5.56 -22.68
N ASN A 26 -2.37 5.40 -21.43
CA ASN A 26 -3.72 5.73 -20.97
C ASN A 26 -3.94 7.24 -20.72
N GLY A 27 -2.94 8.08 -20.98
CA GLY A 27 -3.00 9.53 -20.75
C GLY A 27 -2.96 9.94 -19.28
N ALA A 28 -2.49 9.06 -18.39
CA ALA A 28 -2.43 9.32 -16.96
C ALA A 28 -1.19 10.12 -16.56
N ASN A 29 -1.25 10.75 -15.38
CA ASN A 29 -0.14 11.48 -14.76
C ASN A 29 0.11 11.09 -13.29
N THR A 30 -0.46 9.95 -12.89
CA THR A 30 -0.28 9.22 -11.63
C THR A 30 -0.67 7.76 -11.88
N MET A 31 -0.29 6.85 -11.01
CA MET A 31 -0.71 5.44 -11.08
C MET A 31 -0.72 4.81 -9.70
N MET A 32 -1.49 3.73 -9.55
CA MET A 32 -1.43 2.86 -8.39
C MET A 32 -0.95 1.46 -8.78
N ILE A 33 -0.12 0.83 -7.95
CA ILE A 33 0.38 -0.53 -8.16
C ILE A 33 0.38 -1.33 -6.85
N TYR A 34 0.31 -2.65 -6.97
CA TYR A 34 0.83 -3.55 -5.94
C TYR A 34 2.29 -3.87 -6.26
N LEU A 35 3.19 -4.01 -5.28
CA LEU A 35 4.59 -4.45 -5.54
C LEU A 35 4.72 -5.97 -5.78
N GLY A 36 3.62 -6.61 -6.22
CA GLY A 36 3.48 -8.04 -6.44
C GLY A 36 2.03 -8.41 -6.67
N ALA A 37 1.71 -9.71 -6.61
CA ALA A 37 0.33 -10.16 -6.73
C ALA A 37 -0.50 -9.70 -5.50
N PRO A 38 -1.69 -9.09 -5.68
CA PRO A 38 -2.51 -8.58 -4.57
C PRO A 38 -3.03 -9.68 -3.62
N GLN A 39 -3.12 -10.92 -4.10
CA GLN A 39 -3.53 -12.10 -3.35
C GLN A 39 -2.39 -12.81 -2.61
N SER A 40 -1.18 -12.24 -2.59
CA SER A 40 0.01 -12.87 -2.02
C SER A 40 0.94 -11.85 -1.38
N THR A 41 1.70 -12.31 -0.40
CA THR A 41 2.78 -11.57 0.27
C THR A 41 4.17 -11.91 -0.27
N GLN A 42 4.24 -12.81 -1.26
CA GLN A 42 5.49 -13.09 -1.95
C GLN A 42 5.89 -11.88 -2.81
N ARG A 43 7.15 -11.47 -2.68
CA ARG A 43 7.72 -10.32 -3.40
C ARG A 43 9.02 -10.74 -4.05
N VAL A 44 9.22 -10.28 -5.29
CA VAL A 44 10.52 -10.44 -5.95
C VAL A 44 11.54 -9.46 -5.35
N PRO A 45 12.85 -9.75 -5.44
CA PRO A 45 13.89 -8.80 -5.05
C PRO A 45 13.77 -7.46 -5.79
N VAL A 46 14.13 -6.36 -5.12
CA VAL A 46 13.96 -4.99 -5.65
C VAL A 46 14.84 -4.72 -6.88
N GLU A 47 15.92 -5.47 -7.04
CA GLU A 47 16.83 -5.43 -8.19
C GLU A 47 16.09 -5.79 -9.49
N ASN A 48 15.01 -6.58 -9.38
CA ASN A 48 14.18 -6.93 -10.51
C ASN A 48 13.21 -5.82 -10.93
N TYR A 49 13.04 -4.75 -10.13
CA TYR A 49 12.03 -3.71 -10.41
C TYR A 49 12.39 -2.83 -11.60
N ARG A 50 13.63 -2.93 -12.12
CA ARG A 50 14.14 -2.12 -13.23
C ARG A 50 14.05 -0.62 -12.97
N LEU A 51 14.32 -0.22 -11.73
CA LEU A 51 14.22 1.16 -11.27
C LEU A 51 15.09 2.12 -12.10
N GLN A 52 16.31 1.73 -12.46
CA GLN A 52 17.20 2.62 -13.22
C GLN A 52 16.61 2.99 -14.58
N GLU A 53 16.04 2.02 -15.29
CA GLU A 53 15.38 2.29 -16.58
C GLU A 53 14.13 3.15 -16.40
N TYR A 54 13.37 2.91 -15.32
CA TYR A 54 12.26 3.78 -14.95
C TYR A 54 12.71 5.24 -14.78
N LEU A 55 13.79 5.46 -14.02
CA LEU A 55 14.32 6.78 -13.71
C LEU A 55 14.80 7.52 -14.96
N GLU A 56 15.51 6.83 -15.85
CA GLU A 56 16.07 7.41 -17.06
C GLU A 56 15.01 7.82 -18.10
N LYS A 57 13.94 7.03 -18.23
CA LYS A 57 13.00 7.18 -19.35
C LYS A 57 11.66 7.78 -18.95
N TYR A 58 11.20 7.53 -17.73
CA TYR A 58 9.79 7.73 -17.37
C TYR A 58 9.55 8.67 -16.19
N ALA A 59 10.52 8.85 -15.28
CA ALA A 59 10.34 9.70 -14.09
C ALA A 59 9.99 11.16 -14.40
N GLN A 60 10.34 11.66 -15.59
CA GLN A 60 9.94 13.00 -16.05
C GLN A 60 8.45 13.11 -16.39
N HIS A 61 7.76 12.00 -16.65
CA HIS A 61 6.35 11.95 -17.04
C HIS A 61 5.45 11.72 -15.82
N ILE A 62 5.78 10.71 -15.01
CA ILE A 62 5.18 10.47 -13.71
C ILE A 62 6.33 10.30 -12.72
N PRO A 63 6.59 11.29 -11.86
CA PRO A 63 7.56 11.19 -10.77
C PRO A 63 7.24 10.06 -9.81
N GLN A 64 8.24 9.55 -9.11
CA GLN A 64 8.07 8.46 -8.13
C GLN A 64 7.07 8.79 -7.03
N GLU A 65 6.97 10.07 -6.65
CA GLU A 65 6.01 10.54 -5.64
C GLU A 65 4.55 10.51 -6.11
N ASP A 66 4.31 10.42 -7.41
CA ASP A 66 2.99 10.25 -8.02
C ASP A 66 2.65 8.76 -8.29
N ILE A 67 3.50 7.84 -7.84
CA ILE A 67 3.22 6.41 -7.78
C ILE A 67 2.68 6.07 -6.39
N ILE A 68 1.47 5.55 -6.36
CA ILE A 68 0.82 5.05 -5.14
C ILE A 68 1.04 3.55 -5.07
N VAL A 69 1.43 3.05 -3.90
CA VAL A 69 1.54 1.60 -3.65
C VAL A 69 0.33 1.17 -2.83
N HIS A 70 -0.29 0.05 -3.20
CA HIS A 70 -1.34 -0.57 -2.41
C HIS A 70 -0.79 -1.81 -1.71
N ALA A 71 -1.04 -1.95 -0.41
CA ALA A 71 -0.72 -3.17 0.34
C ALA A 71 -1.68 -4.30 -0.09
N PRO A 72 -1.23 -5.55 -0.24
CA PRO A 72 -2.08 -6.65 -0.70
C PRO A 72 -3.24 -6.90 0.28
N TYR A 73 -4.44 -7.14 -0.24
CA TYR A 73 -5.68 -7.25 0.56
C TYR A 73 -5.73 -8.46 1.51
N VAL A 74 -4.72 -9.34 1.46
CA VAL A 74 -4.60 -10.51 2.34
C VAL A 74 -3.97 -10.17 3.70
N ILE A 75 -3.42 -8.96 3.86
CA ILE A 75 -2.81 -8.47 5.10
C ILE A 75 -3.90 -7.93 6.02
N ASN A 76 -3.80 -8.23 7.31
CA ASN A 76 -4.78 -7.79 8.30
C ASN A 76 -4.09 -7.40 9.62
N PRO A 77 -3.60 -6.15 9.72
CA PRO A 77 -2.91 -5.65 10.91
C PRO A 77 -3.87 -5.36 12.07
N ALA A 78 -5.19 -5.42 11.84
CA ALA A 78 -6.24 -5.28 12.83
C ALA A 78 -6.63 -6.61 13.52
N ASN A 79 -6.12 -7.75 13.05
CA ASN A 79 -6.37 -9.04 13.68
C ASN A 79 -5.21 -9.37 14.64
N PRO A 80 -5.46 -9.49 15.96
CA PRO A 80 -4.42 -9.79 16.96
C PRO A 80 -3.55 -11.00 16.64
N ASP A 81 -4.13 -12.09 16.13
CA ASP A 81 -3.40 -13.33 15.79
C ASP A 81 -2.50 -13.16 14.55
N LYS A 82 -2.71 -12.11 13.74
CA LYS A 82 -2.00 -11.86 12.48
C LYS A 82 -1.19 -10.57 12.48
N ALA A 83 -1.26 -9.78 13.55
CA ALA A 83 -0.65 -8.47 13.63
C ALA A 83 0.86 -8.55 13.39
N ASP A 84 1.58 -9.44 14.08
CA ASP A 84 3.04 -9.59 13.93
C ASP A 84 3.45 -9.88 12.48
N TYR A 85 2.76 -10.83 11.83
CA TYR A 85 3.04 -11.15 10.42
C TYR A 85 2.74 -9.97 9.51
N SER A 86 1.58 -9.32 9.70
CA SER A 86 1.13 -8.18 8.92
C SER A 86 2.08 -7.00 9.05
N ASN A 87 2.52 -6.69 10.27
CA ASN A 87 3.41 -5.59 10.59
C ASN A 87 4.79 -5.81 9.98
N ASN A 88 5.36 -7.02 10.15
CA ASN A 88 6.63 -7.38 9.53
C ASN A 88 6.56 -7.29 8.00
N PHE A 89 5.46 -7.75 7.40
CA PHE A 89 5.26 -7.62 5.96
C PHE A 89 5.18 -6.15 5.52
N LEU A 90 4.36 -5.33 6.18
CA LEU A 90 4.16 -3.92 5.84
C LEU A 90 5.45 -3.11 5.98
N ILE A 91 6.27 -3.37 7.02
CA ILE A 91 7.60 -2.76 7.18
C ILE A 91 8.49 -3.07 5.97
N GLN A 92 8.50 -4.31 5.50
CA GLN A 92 9.29 -4.69 4.32
C GLN A 92 8.71 -4.10 3.04
N GLU A 93 7.37 -4.00 2.92
CA GLU A 93 6.72 -3.38 1.78
C GLU A 93 7.04 -1.89 1.68
N ILE A 94 7.08 -1.19 2.82
CA ILE A 94 7.50 0.21 2.90
C ILE A 94 8.99 0.35 2.53
N LYS A 95 9.86 -0.56 2.95
CA LYS A 95 11.26 -0.53 2.49
C LYS A 95 11.38 -0.69 0.97
N ARG A 96 10.55 -1.54 0.35
CA ARG A 96 10.50 -1.70 -1.11
C ARG A 96 9.93 -0.46 -1.81
N MET A 97 8.89 0.16 -1.25
CA MET A 97 8.32 1.39 -1.81
C MET A 97 9.32 2.56 -1.72
N ASN A 98 10.05 2.67 -0.60
CA ASN A 98 11.07 3.70 -0.43
C ASN A 98 12.24 3.50 -1.40
N TYR A 99 12.62 2.25 -1.69
CA TYR A 99 13.59 1.95 -2.75
C TYR A 99 13.14 2.50 -4.11
N VAL A 100 11.86 2.36 -4.45
CA VAL A 100 11.28 2.96 -5.66
C VAL A 100 11.21 4.49 -5.57
N GLY A 101 11.14 5.06 -4.36
CA GLY A 101 10.92 6.48 -4.13
C GLY A 101 9.43 6.87 -4.01
N ALA A 102 8.54 5.88 -3.93
CA ALA A 102 7.11 6.08 -3.66
C ALA A 102 6.89 6.42 -2.18
N LYS A 103 5.86 7.23 -1.90
CA LYS A 103 5.57 7.76 -0.55
C LYS A 103 4.23 7.32 0.03
N TYR A 104 3.25 7.01 -0.81
CA TYR A 104 1.88 6.73 -0.36
C TYR A 104 1.58 5.23 -0.38
N LEU A 105 1.25 4.67 0.79
CA LEU A 105 0.86 3.28 0.94
C LEU A 105 -0.64 3.20 1.27
N VAL A 106 -1.45 2.77 0.33
CA VAL A 106 -2.86 2.45 0.58
C VAL A 106 -2.96 1.16 1.37
N LEU A 107 -3.71 1.20 2.48
CA LEU A 107 -3.91 0.08 3.37
C LEU A 107 -5.38 -0.02 3.74
N HIS A 108 -5.98 -1.17 3.46
CA HIS A 108 -7.25 -1.52 4.10
C HIS A 108 -7.01 -1.61 5.62
N PRO A 109 -7.83 -0.94 6.47
CA PRO A 109 -7.78 -1.08 7.92
C PRO A 109 -7.69 -2.53 8.38
N GLY A 110 -8.40 -3.42 7.70
CA GLY A 110 -8.46 -4.84 7.99
C GLY A 110 -9.88 -5.27 8.35
N ALA A 111 -9.97 -6.36 9.08
CA ALA A 111 -11.24 -6.94 9.51
C ALA A 111 -11.11 -7.56 10.91
N SER A 112 -12.14 -7.45 11.74
CA SER A 112 -12.13 -7.99 13.10
C SER A 112 -12.17 -9.52 13.16
N THR A 113 -12.58 -10.17 12.07
CA THR A 113 -12.70 -11.63 11.92
C THR A 113 -13.57 -12.30 12.98
N THR A 114 -12.99 -12.63 14.14
CA THR A 114 -13.61 -13.34 15.27
C THR A 114 -13.52 -12.52 16.56
N PHE A 115 -12.83 -11.38 16.51
CA PHE A 115 -12.66 -10.44 17.61
C PHE A 115 -13.74 -9.37 17.56
N GLU A 116 -13.89 -8.67 18.68
CA GLU A 116 -14.77 -7.52 18.77
C GLU A 116 -14.24 -6.36 17.91
N THR A 117 -15.13 -5.55 17.36
CA THR A 117 -14.74 -4.43 16.47
C THR A 117 -13.80 -3.45 17.17
N GLN A 118 -14.04 -3.15 18.45
CA GLN A 118 -13.18 -2.23 19.20
C GLN A 118 -11.77 -2.80 19.40
N GLU A 119 -11.66 -4.09 19.73
CA GLU A 119 -10.37 -4.77 19.87
C GLU A 119 -9.56 -4.72 18.57
N ALA A 120 -10.23 -4.91 17.42
CA ALA A 120 -9.57 -4.82 16.12
C ALA A 120 -9.12 -3.38 15.77
N LEU A 121 -9.89 -2.37 16.15
CA LEU A 121 -9.52 -0.96 15.98
C LEU A 121 -8.31 -0.60 16.84
N ASP A 122 -8.30 -1.01 18.11
CA ASP A 122 -7.19 -0.80 19.03
C ASP A 122 -5.92 -1.49 18.51
N GLN A 123 -6.05 -2.75 18.08
CA GLN A 123 -4.95 -3.51 17.49
C GLN A 123 -4.39 -2.85 16.23
N LEU A 124 -5.25 -2.30 15.36
CA LEU A 124 -4.81 -1.57 14.18
C LEU A 124 -3.98 -0.34 14.56
N VAL A 125 -4.41 0.43 15.56
CA VAL A 125 -3.65 1.60 16.04
C VAL A 125 -2.27 1.19 16.54
N ASP A 126 -2.18 0.13 17.35
CA ASP A 126 -0.91 -0.38 17.84
C ASP A 126 0.00 -0.86 16.70
N SER A 127 -0.58 -1.57 15.72
CA SER A 127 0.14 -2.01 14.53
C SER A 127 0.67 -0.83 13.71
N LEU A 128 -0.14 0.22 13.49
CA LEU A 128 0.28 1.41 12.76
C LEU A 128 1.42 2.15 13.47
N LYS A 129 1.32 2.35 14.79
CA LYS A 129 2.38 2.96 15.61
C LYS A 129 3.68 2.18 15.47
N PHE A 130 3.62 0.86 15.66
CA PHE A 130 4.79 0.00 15.53
C PHE A 130 5.42 0.06 14.13
N ILE A 131 4.61 -0.01 13.06
CA ILE A 131 5.10 0.08 11.68
C ILE A 131 5.80 1.42 11.43
N LEU A 132 5.20 2.53 11.88
CA LEU A 132 5.74 3.88 11.69
C LEU A 132 7.03 4.12 12.49
N GLU A 133 7.17 3.52 13.68
CA GLU A 133 8.44 3.55 14.43
C GLU A 133 9.58 2.82 13.71
N GLN A 134 9.27 1.78 12.93
CA GLN A 134 10.24 0.95 12.22
C GLN A 134 10.51 1.41 10.78
N THR A 135 9.83 2.45 10.30
CA THR A 135 9.90 2.93 8.91
C THR A 135 10.05 4.45 8.82
N LYS A 136 10.33 4.95 7.62
CA LYS A 136 10.50 6.38 7.33
C LYS A 136 9.94 6.68 5.95
N ASP A 137 9.75 7.96 5.65
CA ASP A 137 9.41 8.45 4.32
C ASP A 137 8.16 7.78 3.71
N VAL A 138 7.15 7.56 4.55
CA VAL A 138 5.87 6.94 4.16
C VAL A 138 4.69 7.71 4.74
N VAL A 139 3.62 7.78 3.95
CA VAL A 139 2.28 8.16 4.40
C VAL A 139 1.38 6.95 4.19
N ILE A 140 0.91 6.34 5.28
CA ILE A 140 -0.05 5.25 5.21
C ILE A 140 -1.45 5.86 5.03
N CYS A 141 -2.05 5.60 3.87
CA CYS A 141 -3.38 6.04 3.50
C CYS A 141 -4.40 4.97 3.90
N ILE A 142 -5.10 5.21 5.01
CA ILE A 142 -6.17 4.31 5.47
C ILE A 142 -7.36 4.42 4.51
N GLU A 143 -7.68 3.31 3.83
CA GLU A 143 -8.78 3.25 2.87
C GLU A 143 -10.12 3.04 3.56
N THR A 144 -11.15 3.77 3.13
CA THR A 144 -12.53 3.56 3.61
C THR A 144 -13.09 2.25 3.06
N MET A 145 -13.66 1.42 3.92
CA MET A 145 -14.14 0.09 3.54
C MET A 145 -15.65 0.07 3.30
N ALA A 146 -16.11 -0.87 2.47
CA ALA A 146 -17.54 -1.04 2.19
C ALA A 146 -18.30 -1.71 3.35
N GLY A 147 -17.60 -2.39 4.26
CA GLY A 147 -18.20 -3.08 5.41
C GLY A 147 -18.64 -4.50 5.09
N LYS A 148 -17.98 -5.15 4.12
CA LYS A 148 -18.25 -6.55 3.81
C LYS A 148 -17.74 -7.45 4.93
N GLY A 149 -18.60 -8.36 5.41
CA GLY A 149 -18.23 -9.33 6.42
C GLY A 149 -17.90 -8.65 7.75
N THR A 150 -16.62 -8.65 8.13
CA THR A 150 -16.13 -8.09 9.40
C THR A 150 -15.11 -6.96 9.19
N GLU A 151 -15.12 -6.32 8.02
CA GLU A 151 -14.31 -5.14 7.74
C GLU A 151 -14.51 -4.03 8.78
N ILE A 152 -13.44 -3.32 9.11
CA ILE A 152 -13.45 -2.09 9.92
C ILE A 152 -13.02 -0.90 9.06
N GLY A 153 -13.19 0.33 9.56
CA GLY A 153 -13.05 1.56 8.77
C GLY A 153 -14.22 1.79 7.80
N ILE A 154 -15.42 1.37 8.21
CA ILE A 154 -16.65 1.38 7.38
C ILE A 154 -17.40 2.71 7.45
N ASN A 155 -17.00 3.58 8.38
CA ASN A 155 -17.57 4.90 8.60
C ASN A 155 -16.49 5.86 9.10
N PHE A 156 -16.80 7.15 9.08
CA PHE A 156 -15.82 8.18 9.44
C PHE A 156 -15.51 8.21 10.93
N GLU A 157 -16.38 7.70 11.80
CA GLU A 157 -16.13 7.56 13.23
C GLU A 157 -14.98 6.57 13.48
N GLN A 158 -14.98 5.44 12.79
CA GLN A 158 -13.89 4.46 12.86
C GLN A 158 -12.60 5.00 12.24
N ILE A 159 -12.69 5.66 11.08
CA ILE A 159 -11.51 6.30 10.46
C ILE A 159 -10.92 7.35 11.41
N LYS A 160 -11.76 8.19 12.03
CA LYS A 160 -11.34 9.18 13.02
C LYS A 160 -10.65 8.50 14.21
N PHE A 161 -11.22 7.44 14.75
CA PHE A 161 -10.61 6.67 15.84
C PHE A 161 -9.20 6.18 15.47
N ILE A 162 -9.03 5.66 14.24
CA ILE A 162 -7.75 5.17 13.72
C ILE A 162 -6.73 6.30 13.53
N LEU A 163 -7.15 7.56 13.40
CA LEU A 163 -6.26 8.70 13.13
C LEU A 163 -6.00 9.59 14.37
N ASP A 164 -6.80 9.46 15.43
CA ASP A 164 -6.75 10.28 16.64
C ASP A 164 -5.93 9.61 17.77
N TRP A 165 -4.63 9.42 17.56
CA TRP A 165 -3.73 8.83 18.58
C TRP A 165 -2.37 9.51 18.71
#